data_AF-A0A7K4MPY1-F1
#
_entry.id   AF-A0A7K4MPY1-F1
#
_cell.length_a   1.000
_cell.length_b   1.000
_cell.length_c   1.000
_cell.angle_alpha   90.00
_cell.angle_beta   90.00
_cell.angle_gamma   90.00
#
_symmetry.space_group_name_H-M   'P 1'
#
loop_
_entity.id
_entity.type
_entity.pdbx_description
1 polymer ?
#
loop_
_entity_poly.entity_id
_entity_poly.type
_entity_poly.pdbx_seq_one_letter_code
_entity_poly.pdbx_strand_id
1 'polypeptide(L)' 'MDKYLLVVLGFLMIGIPIAFIEPATGELREQPFILLFYASIGGIITVIVYSSYQAKKERQRANRERRRKFK' A
#
# COMPACT_ATOMS: atom_id res chain seq x y z
N MET A 1 -8.17 1.66 6.50
CA MET A 1 -6.93 2.19 5.93
C MET A 1 -7.21 3.62 5.53
N ASP A 2 -6.33 4.56 5.83
CA ASP A 2 -6.54 5.96 5.49
C ASP A 2 -6.72 6.15 3.96
N LYS A 3 -7.57 7.10 3.55
CA LYS A 3 -7.90 7.32 2.13
C LYS A 3 -6.66 7.64 1.29
N TYR A 4 -5.67 8.33 1.84
CA TYR A 4 -4.43 8.66 1.15
C TYR A 4 -3.57 7.41 0.94
N LEU A 5 -3.51 6.50 1.93
CA LEU A 5 -2.82 5.22 1.78
C LEU A 5 -3.48 4.31 0.73
N LEU A 6 -4.80 4.37 0.58
CA LEU A 6 -5.51 3.65 -0.47
C LEU A 6 -5.16 4.19 -1.87
N VAL A 7 -5.10 5.50 -2.02
CA VAL A 7 -4.68 6.13 -3.29
C VAL A 7 -3.24 5.75 -3.62
N VAL A 8 -2.33 5.83 -2.66
CA VAL A 8 -0.93 5.40 -2.83
C VAL A 8 -0.84 3.92 -3.22
N LEU A 9 -1.61 3.05 -2.56
CA LEU A 9 -1.66 1.64 -2.91
C LEU A 9 -2.13 1.42 -4.36
N GLY A 10 -3.14 2.16 -4.81
CA GLY A 10 -3.62 2.12 -6.20
C GLY A 10 -2.52 2.48 -7.20
N PHE A 11 -1.76 3.55 -6.95
CA PHE A 11 -0.62 3.92 -7.80
C PHE A 11 0.47 2.85 -7.84
N LEU A 12 0.80 2.26 -6.68
CA LEU A 12 1.81 1.21 -6.62
C LEU A 12 1.36 -0.06 -7.37
N MET A 13 0.07 -0.40 -7.30
CA MET A 13 -0.49 -1.53 -8.05
C MET A 13 -0.46 -1.30 -9.56
N ILE A 14 -0.71 -0.09 -10.02
CA ILE A 14 -0.65 0.29 -11.45
C ILE A 14 0.81 0.45 -11.93
N GLY A 15 1.72 0.84 -11.03
CA GLY A 15 3.15 0.95 -11.32
C GLY A 15 3.78 -0.37 -11.75
N ILE A 16 3.27 -1.50 -11.24
CA ILE A 16 3.75 -2.84 -11.61
C ILE A 16 3.56 -3.12 -13.11
N PRO A 17 2.34 -3.11 -13.69
CA PRO A 17 2.18 -3.35 -15.11
C PRO A 17 2.86 -2.28 -15.98
N ILE A 18 2.90 -1.01 -15.55
CA ILE A 18 3.65 0.05 -16.27
C ILE A 18 5.15 -0.27 -16.36
N ALA A 19 5.70 -0.97 -15.38
CA ALA A 19 7.09 -1.40 -15.43
C ALA A 19 7.36 -2.40 -16.57
N PHE A 20 6.35 -3.13 -17.06
CA PHE A 20 6.48 -4.11 -18.14
C PHE A 20 5.85 -3.65 -19.46
N ILE A 21 4.88 -2.75 -19.43
CA ILE A 21 4.12 -2.30 -20.59
C ILE A 21 4.39 -0.83 -20.84
N GLU A 22 4.70 -0.46 -22.08
CA GLU A 22 4.82 0.93 -22.51
C GLU A 22 3.43 1.58 -22.57
N PRO A 23 3.11 2.59 -21.73
CA PRO A 23 1.74 3.13 -21.65
C PRO A 23 1.27 3.80 -22.93
N ALA A 24 2.20 4.32 -23.74
CA ALA A 24 1.88 5.03 -24.97
C ALA A 24 1.53 4.09 -26.13
N THR A 25 2.10 2.88 -26.17
CA THR A 25 1.93 1.93 -27.28
C THR A 25 1.16 0.68 -26.86
N GLY A 26 1.12 0.36 -25.57
CA GLY A 26 0.54 -0.87 -25.03
C GLY A 26 1.40 -2.11 -25.25
N GLU A 27 2.60 -1.96 -25.82
CA GLU A 27 3.51 -3.08 -26.08
C GLU A 27 4.32 -3.45 -24.84
N LEU A 28 4.76 -4.71 -24.79
CA LEU A 28 5.72 -5.15 -23.78
C LEU A 28 7.07 -4.47 -24.02
N ARG A 29 7.62 -3.89 -22.95
CA ARG A 29 8.98 -3.33 -22.98
C ARG A 29 9.99 -4.45 -23.16
N GLU A 30 10.96 -4.25 -24.05
CA GLU A 30 12.09 -5.17 -24.20
C GLU A 30 12.88 -5.31 -22.89
N GLN A 31 13.04 -4.21 -22.16
CA GLN A 31 13.62 -4.20 -20.82
C GLN A 31 12.62 -3.57 -19.83
N PRO A 32 12.15 -4.34 -18.84
CA PRO A 32 11.28 -3.80 -17.80
C PRO A 32 11.98 -2.69 -17.01
N PHE A 33 11.20 -1.74 -16.50
CA PHE A 33 11.68 -0.77 -15.52
C PHE A 33 11.79 -1.43 -14.13
N ILE A 34 12.88 -2.16 -13.94
CA ILE A 34 13.19 -2.93 -12.73
C ILE A 34 13.10 -2.07 -11.47
N LEU A 35 13.57 -0.81 -11.53
CA LEU A 35 13.49 0.12 -10.39
C LEU A 35 12.03 0.43 -10.02
N LEU A 36 11.18 0.72 -11.01
CA LEU A 36 9.75 0.98 -10.78
C LEU A 36 9.04 -0.25 -10.22
N PHE A 37 9.37 -1.43 -10.72
CA PHE A 37 8.84 -2.69 -10.24
C PHE A 37 9.17 -2.94 -8.75
N TYR A 38 10.45 -2.90 -8.38
CA TYR A 38 10.85 -3.14 -6.99
C TYR A 38 10.41 -2.02 -6.05
N ALA A 39 10.41 -0.76 -6.50
CA ALA A 39 9.88 0.35 -5.72
C ALA A 39 8.37 0.18 -5.46
N SER A 40 7.61 -0.29 -6.46
CA SER A 40 6.17 -0.55 -6.31
C SER A 40 5.89 -1.65 -5.29
N ILE A 41 6.63 -2.76 -5.36
CA ILE A 41 6.53 -3.85 -4.39
C ILE A 41 6.92 -3.39 -2.98
N GLY A 42 8.07 -2.71 -2.84
CA GLY A 42 8.54 -2.18 -1.55
C GLY A 42 7.57 -1.17 -0.94
N GLY A 43 6.96 -0.32 -1.77
CA GLY A 43 5.92 0.60 -1.36
C GLY A 43 4.67 -0.12 -0.83
N ILE A 44 4.20 -1.17 -1.52
CA ILE A 44 3.03 -1.96 -1.10
C ILE A 44 3.29 -2.58 0.27
N ILE A 45 4.46 -3.20 0.45
CA ILE A 45 4.87 -3.80 1.74
C ILE A 45 4.82 -2.73 2.84
N THR A 46 5.39 -1.55 2.57
CA THR A 46 5.42 -0.44 3.54
C THR A 46 4.01 0.01 3.92
N VAL A 47 3.11 0.18 2.94
CA VAL A 47 1.71 0.57 3.17
C VAL A 47 0.99 -0.47 4.03
N ILE A 48 1.17 -1.77 3.74
CA ILE A 48 0.55 -2.86 4.50
C ILE A 48 1.05 -2.88 5.94
N VAL A 49 2.37 -2.77 6.14
CA VAL A 49 2.98 -2.79 7.48
C VAL A 49 2.51 -1.58 8.30
N TYR A 50 2.54 -0.38 7.72
CA TYR A 50 2.09 0.83 8.39
C TYR A 50 0.60 0.77 8.76
N SER A 51 -0.24 0.28 7.83
CA SER A 51 -1.68 0.12 8.07
C SER A 51 -1.97 -0.92 9.16
N SER A 52 -1.21 -2.01 9.20
CA SER A 52 -1.30 -3.03 10.25
C SER A 52 -0.92 -2.46 11.62
N TYR A 53 0.10 -1.61 11.68
CA TYR A 53 0.49 -0.92 12.91
C TYR A 53 -0.63 0.02 13.41
N GLN A 54 -1.22 0.82 12.54
CA GLN A 54 -2.33 1.71 12.92
C GLN A 54 -3.55 0.93 13.39
N ALA A 55 -3.94 -0.13 12.68
CA ALA A 55 -5.05 -0.99 13.08
C ALA A 55 -4.82 -1.63 14.47
N LYS A 56 -3.58 -2.04 14.78
CA LYS A 56 -3.22 -2.56 16.11
C LYS A 56 -3.43 -1.49 17.19
N LYS A 57 -3.04 -0.24 16.93
CA LYS A 57 -3.19 0.88 17.87
C LYS A 57 -4.67 1.24 18.10
N GLU A 58 -5.48 1.26 17.05
CA GLU A 58 -6.93 1.50 17.15
C GLU A 58 -7.63 0.44 17.99
N ARG A 59 -7.32 -0.85 17.78
CA ARG A 59 -7.84 -1.96 18.60
C ARG A 59 -7.49 -1.81 20.08
N GLN A 60 -6.27 -1.38 20.39
CA GLN A 60 -5.86 -1.14 21.77
C GLN A 60 -6.64 0.02 22.41
N ARG A 61 -6.88 1.11 21.67
CA ARG A 61 -7.68 2.25 22.15
C ARG A 61 -9.12 1.84 22.45
N ALA A 62 -9.77 1.16 21.50
CA ALA A 62 -11.14 0.65 21.67
C ALA A 62 -11.28 -0.28 22.88
N ASN A 63 -10.30 -1.17 23.11
CA ASN A 63 -10.29 -2.05 24.27
C ASN A 63 -10.11 -1.29 25.60
N ARG A 64 -9.28 -0.24 25.63
CA ARG A 64 -9.12 0.62 26.82
C ARG A 64 -10.39 1.39 27.14
N GLU A 65 -11.05 1.96 26.13
CA GLU A 65 -12.32 2.68 26.31
C GLU A 65 -13.42 1.76 26.82
N ARG A 66 -13.53 0.54 26.27
CA ARG A 66 -14.45 -0.49 26.79
C ARG A 66 -14.17 -0.77 28.27
N ARG A 67 -12.92 -1.03 28.65
CA ARG A 67 -12.56 -1.28 30.07
C ARG A 67 -12.85 -0.09 31.00
N ARG A 68 -12.78 1.15 30.51
CA ARG A 68 -13.13 2.36 31.29
C ARG A 68 -14.64 2.57 31.43
N LYS A 69 -15.44 2.12 30.47
CA LYS A 69 -16.91 2.19 30.55
C LYS A 69 -17.52 1.16 31.52
N PHE A 70 -16.81 0.05 31.75
CA PHE A 70 -17.24 -1.03 32.65
C PHE A 70 -16.63 -0.95 34.06
N LYS A 71 -15.89 0.12 34.37
CA LYS A 71 -15.29 0.37 35.69
C LYS A 71 -15.86 1.66 36.25
#